data_AF-A0A9Q3HHI0-F1
#
_entry.id   AF-A0A9Q3HHI0-F1
#
_cell.length_a   1.000
_cell.length_b   1.000
_cell.length_c   1.000
_cell.angle_alpha   90.00
_cell.angle_beta   90.00
_cell.angle_gamma   90.00
#
_symmetry.space_group_name_H-M   'P 1'
#
loop_
_entity.id
_entity.type
_entity.pdbx_description
1 polymer ?
#
loop_
_entity_poly.entity_id
_entity_poly.type
_entity_poly.pdbx_seq_one_letter_code
_entity_poly.pdbx_strand_id
1 'polypeptide(L)'
;MLEKVCNPRLPYDTLKKDLVDIHPTASSFKSILDKATHNANRFMEDSFKYAKERWDKSHKPPDFSIADLVLVSTLNFNNIKGPKKLKDSFAGPFMMKELRGPNSVKLELTG
;
A
#
# COMPACT_ATOMS: atom_id res chain seq x y z
N MET A 1 -53.69 17.99 -48.48
CA MET A 1 -52.78 17.13 -47.69
C MET A 1 -51.37 17.39 -48.20
N LEU A 2 -50.52 18.09 -47.43
CA LEU A 2 -49.09 18.20 -47.76
C LEU A 2 -48.36 16.99 -47.18
N GLU A 3 -47.69 16.23 -48.05
CA GLU A 3 -46.81 15.14 -47.64
C GLU A 3 -45.65 15.69 -46.81
N LYS A 4 -45.46 15.16 -45.60
CA LYS A 4 -44.31 15.48 -44.77
C LYS A 4 -43.07 14.88 -45.42
N VAL A 5 -42.37 15.69 -46.21
CA VAL A 5 -41.02 15.35 -46.70
C VAL A 5 -40.11 15.22 -45.49
N CYS A 6 -39.80 13.98 -45.11
CA CYS A 6 -38.90 13.70 -44.01
C CYS A 6 -37.48 14.01 -44.48
N ASN A 7 -36.90 15.11 -44.02
CA ASN A 7 -35.53 15.48 -44.37
C ASN A 7 -34.60 14.37 -43.84
N PRO A 8 -33.91 13.60 -44.70
CA PRO A 8 -33.13 12.45 -44.25
C PRO A 8 -32.00 12.94 -43.35
N ARG A 9 -31.98 12.45 -42.11
CA ARG A 9 -30.88 12.73 -41.19
C ARG A 9 -29.64 12.02 -41.71
N LEU A 10 -28.60 12.79 -42.01
CA LEU A 10 -27.30 12.27 -42.41
C LEU A 10 -26.78 11.29 -41.34
N PRO A 11 -26.33 10.08 -41.74
CA PRO A 11 -25.76 9.12 -40.81
C PRO A 11 -24.33 9.57 -40.44
N TYR A 12 -24.26 10.45 -39.43
CA TYR A 12 -23.02 11.04 -38.93
C TYR A 12 -21.98 9.99 -38.53
N ASP A 13 -22.43 8.84 -38.03
CA ASP A 13 -21.55 7.77 -37.53
C ASP A 13 -20.83 7.01 -38.65
N THR A 14 -21.41 6.92 -39.84
CA THR A 14 -20.75 6.28 -41.00
C THR A 14 -19.72 7.18 -41.68
N LEU A 15 -19.88 8.50 -41.60
CA LEU A 15 -18.98 9.47 -42.22
C LEU A 15 -17.71 9.72 -41.39
N LYS A 16 -17.72 9.38 -40.11
CA LYS A 16 -16.61 9.60 -39.17
C LYS A 16 -15.64 8.43 -39.03
N LYS A 17 -15.85 7.33 -39.76
CA LYS A 17 -15.03 6.10 -39.62
C LYS A 17 -13.53 6.31 -39.93
N ASP A 18 -13.22 7.25 -40.82
CA ASP A 18 -11.85 7.57 -41.25
C ASP A 18 -11.28 8.84 -40.58
N LEU A 19 -12.02 9.48 -39.68
CA LEU A 19 -11.51 10.63 -38.94
C LEU A 19 -10.77 10.13 -37.69
N VAL A 20 -9.48 10.48 -37.61
CA VAL A 20 -8.72 10.35 -36.37
C VAL A 20 -9.37 11.29 -35.35
N ASP A 21 -10.01 10.72 -34.32
CA ASP A 21 -10.53 11.48 -33.18
C ASP A 21 -9.34 12.12 -32.44
N ILE A 22 -9.04 13.39 -32.78
CA ILE A 22 -7.97 14.20 -32.15
C ILE A 22 -8.24 14.37 -30.64
N HIS A 23 -9.52 14.31 -30.25
CA HIS A 23 -9.96 14.34 -28.87
C HIS A 23 -10.74 13.08 -28.56
N PRO A 24 -10.49 12.43 -27.40
CA PRO A 24 -11.21 11.22 -27.07
C PRO A 24 -12.71 11.54 -26.98
N THR A 25 -13.54 10.87 -27.76
CA THR A 25 -15.00 10.91 -27.56
C THR A 25 -15.33 10.38 -26.16
N ALA A 26 -16.45 10.80 -25.54
CA ALA A 26 -16.83 10.39 -24.17
C ALA A 26 -16.74 8.86 -23.93
N SER A 27 -17.09 8.05 -24.92
CA SER A 27 -16.96 6.58 -24.88
C SER A 27 -15.50 6.11 -24.77
N SER A 28 -14.58 6.77 -25.46
CA SER A 28 -13.15 6.48 -25.38
C SER A 28 -12.55 6.94 -24.04
N PHE A 29 -12.97 8.08 -23.50
CA PHE A 29 -12.59 8.52 -22.15
C PHE A 29 -13.00 7.50 -21.08
N LYS A 30 -14.24 6.98 -21.16
CA LYS A 30 -14.70 5.91 -20.25
C LYS A 30 -13.78 4.70 -20.33
N SER A 31 -13.46 4.22 -21.53
CA SER A 31 -12.58 3.06 -21.69
C SER A 31 -11.16 3.28 -21.12
N ILE A 32 -10.66 4.52 -21.19
CA ILE A 32 -9.36 4.91 -20.61
C ILE A 32 -9.44 4.89 -19.08
N LEU A 33 -10.51 5.44 -18.51
CA LEU A 33 -10.74 5.43 -17.06
C LEU A 33 -10.92 4.01 -16.51
N ASP A 34 -11.69 3.17 -17.20
CA ASP A 34 -11.90 1.77 -16.82
C ASP A 34 -10.56 0.99 -16.82
N LYS A 35 -9.70 1.24 -17.81
CA LYS A 35 -8.34 0.66 -17.85
C LYS A 35 -7.45 1.21 -16.73
N ALA A 36 -7.49 2.51 -16.48
CA ALA A 36 -6.67 3.16 -15.45
C ALA A 36 -7.05 2.66 -14.05
N THR A 37 -8.34 2.55 -13.76
CA THR A 37 -8.86 2.01 -12.49
C THR A 37 -8.50 0.54 -12.31
N HIS A 38 -8.66 -0.28 -13.36
CA HIS A 38 -8.23 -1.68 -13.32
C HIS A 38 -6.74 -1.82 -12.99
N ASN A 39 -5.89 -1.04 -13.67
CA ASN A 39 -4.44 -1.05 -13.42
C ASN A 39 -4.09 -0.55 -12.00
N ALA A 40 -4.77 0.49 -11.52
CA ALA A 40 -4.56 1.00 -10.17
C ALA A 40 -4.87 -0.07 -9.11
N ASN A 41 -5.98 -0.78 -9.26
CA ASN A 41 -6.34 -1.89 -8.36
C ASN A 41 -5.28 -2.98 -8.39
N ARG A 42 -4.86 -3.38 -9.60
CA ARG A 42 -3.79 -4.38 -9.76
C ARG A 42 -2.48 -3.94 -9.08
N PHE A 43 -2.07 -2.68 -9.22
CA PHE A 43 -0.85 -2.18 -8.58
C PHE A 43 -0.96 -2.17 -7.05
N MET A 44 -2.14 -1.90 -6.50
CA MET A 44 -2.35 -2.02 -5.06
C MET A 44 -2.19 -3.47 -4.59
N GLU A 45 -2.81 -4.42 -5.31
CA GLU A 45 -2.71 -5.86 -5.01
C GLU A 45 -1.26 -6.36 -5.11
N ASP A 46 -0.57 -6.02 -6.20
CA ASP A 46 0.83 -6.40 -6.43
C ASP A 46 1.75 -5.79 -5.35
N SER A 47 1.51 -4.54 -4.95
CA SER A 47 2.28 -3.87 -3.89
C SER A 47 2.08 -4.54 -2.52
N PHE A 48 0.83 -4.89 -2.19
CA PHE A 48 0.53 -5.60 -0.95
C PHE A 48 1.17 -6.99 -0.93
N LYS A 49 1.05 -7.72 -2.05
CA LYS A 49 1.66 -9.04 -2.21
C LYS A 49 3.18 -8.97 -2.08
N TYR A 50 3.82 -8.03 -2.76
CA TYR A 50 5.27 -7.82 -2.66
C TYR A 50 5.72 -7.51 -1.23
N ALA A 51 5.01 -6.62 -0.54
CA ALA A 51 5.32 -6.27 0.85
C ALA A 51 5.23 -7.49 1.78
N LYS A 52 4.17 -8.30 1.60
CA LYS A 52 3.97 -9.54 2.36
C LYS A 52 5.08 -10.56 2.08
N GLU A 53 5.36 -10.86 0.82
CA GLU A 53 6.42 -11.82 0.45
C GLU A 53 7.80 -11.38 0.94
N ARG A 54 8.10 -10.08 0.85
CA ARG A 54 9.34 -9.51 1.38
C ARG A 54 9.43 -9.66 2.90
N TRP A 55 8.34 -9.40 3.62
CA TRP A 55 8.27 -9.59 5.06
C TRP A 55 8.49 -11.05 5.42
N ASP A 56 7.70 -11.95 4.85
CA ASP A 56 7.77 -13.39 5.14
C ASP A 56 9.15 -14.00 4.84
N LYS A 57 9.85 -13.50 3.82
CA LYS A 57 11.22 -13.95 3.47
C LYS A 57 12.31 -13.46 4.43
N SER A 58 12.17 -12.24 4.95
CA SER A 58 13.22 -11.60 5.75
C SER A 58 12.98 -11.70 7.26
N HIS A 59 11.72 -11.82 7.67
CA HIS A 59 11.33 -11.87 9.07
C HIS A 59 11.65 -13.24 9.66
N LYS A 60 12.47 -13.25 10.70
CA LYS A 60 12.69 -14.43 11.53
C LYS A 60 11.88 -14.25 12.80
N PRO A 61 11.01 -15.21 13.16
CA PRO A 61 10.31 -15.12 14.43
C PRO A 61 11.35 -15.13 15.55
N PRO A 62 11.21 -14.24 16.55
CA PRO A 62 12.11 -14.25 17.68
C PRO A 62 11.87 -15.48 18.56
N ASP A 63 12.95 -16.09 19.04
CA ASP A 63 12.90 -17.23 19.95
C ASP A 63 13.10 -16.75 21.40
N PHE A 64 12.06 -16.16 21.99
CA PHE A 64 12.07 -15.70 23.38
C PHE A 64 11.12 -16.53 24.23
N SER A 65 11.53 -16.88 25.44
CA SER A 65 10.74 -17.61 26.42
C SER A 65 10.39 -16.76 27.65
N ILE A 66 9.23 -17.02 28.27
CA ILE A 66 8.78 -16.25 29.43
C ILE A 66 9.84 -16.33 30.53
N ALA A 67 10.12 -15.20 31.19
CA ALA A 67 11.19 -14.97 32.16
C ALA A 67 12.61 -14.77 31.59
N ASP A 68 12.78 -14.78 30.26
CA ASP A 68 14.07 -14.40 29.66
C ASP A 68 14.42 -12.93 29.93
N LEU A 69 15.71 -12.68 30.09
CA LEU A 69 16.29 -11.33 30.20
C LEU A 69 16.65 -10.82 28.81
N VAL A 70 16.00 -9.74 28.40
CA VAL A 70 16.14 -9.15 27.06
C VAL A 70 16.58 -7.69 27.13
N LEU A 71 17.33 -7.29 26.11
CA LEU A 71 17.77 -5.91 25.90
C LEU A 71 16.89 -5.23 24.86
N VAL A 72 16.47 -4.00 25.14
CA VAL A 72 15.64 -3.20 24.23
C VAL A 72 16.52 -2.25 23.44
N SER A 73 16.47 -2.32 22.11
CA SER A 73 17.25 -1.41 21.26
C SER A 73 16.73 0.03 21.37
N THR A 74 17.62 0.96 21.65
CA THR A 74 17.30 2.39 21.81
C THR A 74 17.28 3.16 20.49
N LEU A 75 17.59 2.50 19.36
CA LEU A 75 17.80 3.15 18.05
C LEU A 75 16.60 3.98 17.57
N ASN A 76 15.37 3.54 17.89
CA ASN A 76 14.12 4.18 17.47
C ASN A 76 13.51 5.08 18.56
N PHE A 77 14.19 5.29 19.69
CA PHE A 77 13.69 6.13 20.76
C PHE A 77 14.02 7.60 20.51
N ASN A 78 13.00 8.37 20.12
CA ASN A 78 13.14 9.82 19.88
C ASN A 78 13.24 10.64 21.17
N ASN A 79 12.88 10.05 22.32
CA ASN A 79 12.82 10.75 23.61
C ASN A 79 14.17 10.79 24.36
N ILE A 80 15.19 10.07 23.89
CA ILE A 80 16.51 10.04 24.52
C ILE A 80 17.32 11.21 23.98
N LYS A 81 17.52 12.26 24.80
CA LYS A 81 18.35 13.43 24.44
C LYS A 81 19.83 13.08 24.53
N GLY A 82 20.66 13.67 23.65
CA GLY A 82 22.13 13.52 23.67
C GLY A 82 22.74 13.21 22.30
N PRO A 83 24.07 13.29 22.18
CA PRO A 83 24.78 13.00 20.93
C PRO A 83 24.68 11.51 20.58
N LYS A 84 24.34 11.20 19.31
CA LYS A 84 24.08 9.84 18.82
C LYS A 84 25.20 8.83 19.14
N LYS A 85 26.45 9.29 19.21
CA LYS A 85 27.63 8.45 19.49
C LYS A 85 27.78 8.04 20.96
N LEU A 86 27.17 8.78 21.88
CA LEU A 86 27.22 8.49 23.33
C LEU A 86 25.93 7.85 23.85
N LYS A 87 24.96 7.57 22.96
CA LYS A 87 23.75 6.86 23.35
C LYS A 87 24.04 5.38 23.39
N ASP A 88 23.74 4.74 24.52
CA ASP A 88 23.74 3.29 24.61
C ASP A 88 22.78 2.74 23.57
N SER A 89 23.23 1.77 22.77
CA SER A 89 22.42 1.17 21.70
C SER A 89 21.30 0.26 22.22
N PHE A 90 21.38 -0.11 23.50
CA PHE A 90 20.47 -1.01 24.19
C PHE A 90 20.24 -0.54 25.63
N ALA A 91 19.04 -0.78 26.14
CA ALA A 91 18.66 -0.58 27.54
C ALA A 91 18.18 -1.90 28.17
N GLY A 92 18.45 -2.11 29.45
CA GLY A 92 18.08 -3.31 30.20
C GLY A 92 19.26 -3.89 30.99
N PRO A 93 19.18 -5.15 31.46
CA PRO A 93 18.23 -6.19 31.05
C PRO A 93 16.83 -6.07 31.67
N PHE A 94 15.79 -6.39 30.89
CA PHE A 94 14.40 -6.44 31.35
C PHE A 94 13.87 -7.87 31.27
N MET A 95 13.01 -8.24 32.22
CA MET A 95 12.40 -9.57 32.24
C MET A 95 11.18 -9.61 31.31
N MET A 96 11.11 -10.65 30.47
CA MET A 96 9.94 -10.89 29.63
C MET A 96 8.79 -11.52 30.44
N LYS A 97 7.65 -10.83 30.50
CA LYS A 97 6.48 -11.26 31.27
C LYS A 97 5.46 -12.04 30.45
N GLU A 98 5.22 -11.59 29.23
CA GLU A 98 4.16 -12.13 28.37
C GLU A 98 4.49 -11.94 26.89
N LEU A 99 4.17 -12.93 26.06
CA LEU A 99 4.18 -12.85 24.60
C LEU A 99 2.77 -12.48 24.10
N ARG A 100 2.63 -11.29 23.49
CA ARG A 100 1.38 -10.84 22.86
C ARG A 100 1.44 -11.09 21.36
N GLY A 101 1.05 -12.30 20.96
CA GLY A 101 1.13 -12.73 19.57
C GLY A 101 2.58 -12.95 19.11
N PRO A 102 2.81 -13.06 17.78
CA PRO A 102 4.11 -13.49 17.26
C PRO A 102 5.22 -12.42 17.36
N ASN A 103 4.85 -11.13 17.46
CA ASN A 103 5.79 -10.01 17.31
C ASN A 103 5.75 -8.98 18.45
N SER A 104 4.89 -9.15 19.46
CA SER A 104 4.81 -8.20 20.58
C SER A 104 5.12 -8.87 21.89
N VAL A 105 5.87 -8.17 22.74
CA VAL A 105 6.37 -8.67 24.01
C VAL A 105 6.02 -7.64 25.09
N LYS A 106 5.56 -8.12 26.24
CA LYS A 106 5.40 -7.30 27.44
C LYS A 106 6.60 -7.50 28.36
N LEU A 107 7.31 -6.41 28.61
CA LEU A 107 8.47 -6.37 29.49
C LEU A 107 8.10 -5.78 30.85
N GLU A 108 8.75 -6.28 31.89
CA GLU A 108 8.72 -5.68 33.22
C GLU A 108 9.89 -4.70 33.35
N LEU A 109 9.57 -3.41 33.41
CA LEU A 109 10.54 -2.34 33.63
C LEU A 109 10.75 -2.21 35.14
N THR A 110 11.59 -3.05 35.72
CA THR A 110 12.04 -2.85 37.10
C THR A 110 13.03 -1.68 37.09
N GLY A 111 12.66 -0.58 37.72
CA GLY A 111 13.53 0.59 37.93
C GLY A 111 14.50 0.40 39.08
#